data_AF-A0A8S9G2B5-F1
#
_entry.id   AF-A0A8S9G2B5-F1
#
_cell.length_a   1.000
_cell.length_b   1.000
_cell.length_c   1.000
_cell.angle_alpha   90.00
_cell.angle_beta   90.00
_cell.angle_gamma   90.00
#
_symmetry.space_group_name_H-M   'P 1'
#
loop_
_entity.id
_entity.type
_entity.pdbx_description
1 polymer ?
#
loop_
_entity_poly.entity_id
_entity_poly.type
_entity_poly.pdbx_seq_one_letter_code
_entity_poly.pdbx_strand_id
1 'polypeptide(L)'
;MNSTSLNDPHNNRQPRQLPPPPFQRELIIYRKNEVRNAQKKIADQNLKISVRVATEAAESAALDGKTFCIIQLDVGLDAAAVREAVSKVVEKKGMSIMMFSTDEIANKAVVCTGDQATRRH
;
A
#
# COMPACT_ATOMS: atom_id res chain seq x y z
N MET A 1 60.23 22.16 -23.83
CA MET A 1 60.11 20.82 -24.46
C MET A 1 59.38 19.92 -23.48
N ASN A 2 58.36 19.22 -23.98
CA ASN A 2 57.17 18.77 -23.27
C ASN A 2 57.39 17.55 -22.37
N SER A 3 56.76 17.55 -21.19
CA SER A 3 56.56 16.37 -20.35
C SER A 3 55.07 15.99 -20.40
N THR A 4 54.65 15.33 -21.47
CA THR A 4 53.30 14.78 -21.57
C THR A 4 53.24 13.53 -20.70
N SER A 5 52.67 13.64 -19.49
CA SER A 5 52.27 12.48 -18.70
C SER A 5 51.17 11.74 -19.46
N LEU A 6 51.48 10.52 -19.88
CA LEU A 6 50.56 9.60 -20.56
C LEU A 6 49.44 9.23 -19.57
N ASN A 7 48.28 9.87 -19.71
CA ASN A 7 47.06 9.45 -19.01
C ASN A 7 46.57 8.16 -19.67
N ASP A 8 46.75 7.04 -18.99
CA ASP A 8 46.31 5.71 -19.42
C ASP A 8 44.78 5.57 -19.18
N PRO A 9 43.91 5.54 -20.21
CA PRO A 9 42.47 5.72 -20.04
C PRO A 9 41.72 4.44 -19.66
N HIS A 10 42.41 3.35 -19.29
CA HIS A 10 41.79 2.04 -19.12
C HIS A 10 41.62 1.50 -17.70
N ASN A 11 41.85 2.29 -16.65
CA ASN A 11 41.69 1.79 -15.28
C ASN A 11 40.49 2.38 -14.53
N ASN A 12 39.29 2.23 -15.10
CA ASN A 12 38.03 2.58 -14.43
C ASN A 12 37.15 1.34 -14.14
N ARG A 13 37.76 0.15 -14.00
CA ARG A 13 37.01 -1.03 -13.56
C ARG A 13 36.81 -0.94 -12.06
N GLN A 14 35.60 -0.57 -11.64
CA GLN A 14 35.18 -0.77 -10.25
C GLN A 14 35.50 -2.20 -9.82
N PRO A 15 36.00 -2.41 -8.58
CA PRO A 15 36.28 -3.75 -8.09
C PRO A 15 35.02 -4.59 -8.24
N ARG A 16 35.13 -5.73 -8.93
CA ARG A 16 34.03 -6.70 -9.02
C ARG A 16 33.70 -7.11 -7.58
N GLN A 17 32.55 -6.66 -7.07
CA GLN A 17 32.03 -7.15 -5.81
C GLN A 17 31.93 -8.68 -5.95
N LEU A 18 32.69 -9.40 -5.12
CA LEU A 18 32.58 -10.85 -5.10
C LEU A 18 31.14 -11.22 -4.74
N PRO A 19 30.55 -12.22 -5.40
CA PRO A 19 29.24 -12.71 -5.02
C PRO A 19 29.26 -13.08 -3.54
N PRO A 20 28.18 -12.77 -2.78
CA PRO A 20 28.12 -13.13 -1.38
C PRO A 20 28.25 -14.66 -1.23
N PRO A 21 28.91 -15.14 -0.16
CA PRO A 21 29.07 -16.57 0.13
C PRO A 21 27.74 -17.33 0.02
N PRO A 22 27.74 -18.62 -0.39
CA PRO A 22 26.53 -19.39 -0.62
C PRO A 22 25.53 -19.32 0.54
N PHE A 23 26.03 -19.45 1.77
CA PHE A 23 25.22 -19.38 3.00
C PHE A 23 24.55 -18.01 3.25
N GLN A 24 25.17 -16.92 2.82
CA GLN A 24 24.58 -15.59 2.97
C GLN A 24 23.40 -15.38 2.01
N ARG A 25 23.44 -15.98 0.81
CA ARG A 25 22.34 -15.87 -0.16
C ARG A 25 21.07 -16.56 0.34
N GLU A 26 21.21 -17.77 0.87
CA GLU A 26 20.09 -18.56 1.42
C GLU A 26 19.43 -17.84 2.59
N LEU A 27 20.22 -17.27 3.51
CA LEU A 27 19.70 -16.52 4.65
C LEU A 27 18.93 -15.26 4.23
N ILE A 28 19.43 -14.53 3.22
CA ILE A 28 18.73 -13.35 2.68
C ILE A 28 17.40 -13.75 2.04
N ILE A 29 17.37 -14.84 1.27
CA ILE A 29 16.14 -15.35 0.65
C ILE A 29 15.13 -15.75 1.72
N TYR A 30 15.57 -16.52 2.71
CA TYR A 30 14.73 -16.93 3.84
C TYR A 30 14.13 -15.72 4.56
N ARG A 31 14.94 -14.72 4.93
CA ARG A 31 14.44 -13.51 5.60
C ARG A 31 13.47 -12.71 4.73
N LYS A 32 13.75 -12.58 3.42
CA LYS A 32 12.83 -11.92 2.48
C LYS A 32 11.49 -12.66 2.38
N ASN A 33 11.49 -14.00 2.47
CA ASN A 33 10.25 -14.78 2.52
C ASN A 33 9.46 -14.50 3.79
N GLU A 34 10.13 -14.48 4.95
CA GLU A 34 9.47 -14.18 6.22
C GLU A 34 8.84 -12.80 6.23
N VAL A 35 9.54 -11.78 5.72
CA VAL A 35 8.99 -10.42 5.57
C VAL A 35 7.76 -10.41 4.65
N ARG A 36 7.84 -11.08 3.49
CA ARG A 36 6.70 -11.18 2.56
C ARG A 36 5.50 -11.89 3.18
N ASN A 37 5.75 -12.97 3.92
CA ASN A 37 4.70 -13.73 4.60
C ASN A 37 4.01 -12.90 5.69
N ALA A 38 4.79 -12.14 6.47
CA ALA A 38 4.24 -11.22 7.47
C ALA A 38 3.42 -10.11 6.82
N GLN A 39 3.93 -9.48 5.76
CA GLN A 39 3.21 -8.44 5.01
C GLN A 39 1.90 -8.95 4.42
N LYS A 40 1.88 -10.18 3.88
CA LYS A 40 0.66 -10.80 3.36
C LYS A 40 -0.41 -10.97 4.45
N LYS A 41 -0.02 -11.44 5.63
CA LYS A 41 -0.94 -11.59 6.78
C LYS A 41 -1.53 -10.23 7.20
N ILE A 42 -0.71 -9.18 7.21
CA ILE A 42 -1.15 -7.82 7.53
C ILE A 42 -2.13 -7.31 6.47
N ALA A 43 -1.83 -7.47 5.19
CA ALA A 43 -2.72 -7.06 4.10
C ALA A 43 -4.10 -7.77 4.18
N ASP A 44 -4.10 -9.08 4.45
CA ASP A 44 -5.34 -9.86 4.61
C ASP A 44 -6.17 -9.37 5.81
N GLN A 45 -5.52 -8.97 6.91
CA GLN A 45 -6.20 -8.40 8.09
C GLN A 45 -6.74 -7.00 7.81
N ASN A 46 -5.93 -6.13 7.21
CA ASN A 46 -6.30 -4.77 6.84
C ASN A 46 -7.53 -4.77 5.94
N LEU A 47 -7.58 -5.66 4.95
CA LEU A 47 -8.73 -5.82 4.09
C LEU A 47 -9.99 -6.20 4.88
N LYS A 48 -9.90 -7.22 5.74
CA LYS A 48 -11.06 -7.67 6.54
C LYS A 48 -11.59 -6.57 7.45
N ILE A 49 -10.71 -5.85 8.15
CA ILE A 49 -11.09 -4.77 9.05
C ILE A 49 -11.70 -3.61 8.26
N SER A 50 -11.05 -3.20 7.16
CA SER A 50 -11.53 -2.14 6.27
C SER A 50 -12.94 -2.40 5.78
N VAL A 51 -13.21 -3.61 5.27
CA VAL A 51 -14.53 -3.98 4.75
C VAL A 51 -15.58 -3.99 5.85
N ARG A 52 -15.24 -4.53 7.04
CA ARG A 52 -16.15 -4.58 8.17
C ARG A 52 -16.55 -3.18 8.62
N VAL A 53 -15.56 -2.33 8.94
CA VAL A 53 -15.80 -0.95 9.41
C VAL A 53 -16.57 -0.14 8.37
N ALA A 54 -16.19 -0.26 7.10
CA ALA A 54 -16.90 0.43 6.01
C ALA A 54 -18.38 0.01 5.92
N THR A 55 -18.66 -1.28 6.09
CA THR A 55 -20.03 -1.80 6.05
C THR A 55 -20.85 -1.35 7.26
N GLU A 56 -20.29 -1.48 8.46
CA GLU A 56 -20.95 -1.09 9.72
C GLU A 56 -21.27 0.42 9.73
N ALA A 57 -20.31 1.25 9.31
CA ALA A 57 -20.51 2.69 9.19
C ALA A 57 -21.55 3.05 8.12
N ALA A 58 -21.57 2.32 7.00
CA ALA A 58 -22.57 2.52 5.96
C ALA A 58 -23.98 2.14 6.43
N GLU A 59 -24.11 1.06 7.18
CA GLU A 59 -25.38 0.65 7.77
C GLU A 59 -25.87 1.66 8.81
N SER A 60 -24.98 2.13 9.69
CA SER A 60 -25.32 3.19 10.65
C SER A 60 -25.72 4.49 9.94
N ALA A 61 -25.01 4.88 8.89
CA ALA A 61 -25.35 6.07 8.11
C ALA A 61 -26.72 5.94 7.42
N ALA A 62 -27.02 4.77 6.86
CA ALA A 62 -28.31 4.50 6.25
C ALA A 62 -29.46 4.53 7.27
N LEU A 63 -29.24 4.01 8.49
CA LEU A 63 -30.21 4.09 9.59
C LEU A 63 -30.47 5.54 10.03
N ASP A 64 -29.43 6.38 10.01
CA ASP A 64 -29.54 7.82 10.27
C ASP A 64 -30.19 8.61 9.10
N GLY A 65 -30.51 7.94 7.98
CA GLY A 65 -31.05 8.58 6.78
C GLY A 65 -30.02 9.39 5.98
N LYS A 66 -28.72 9.16 6.21
CA LYS A 66 -27.63 9.80 5.47
C LYS A 66 -27.39 9.04 4.16
N THR A 67 -27.03 9.79 3.12
CA THR A 67 -26.70 9.26 1.79
C THR A 67 -25.20 9.09 1.56
N PHE A 68 -24.39 9.48 2.55
CA PHE A 68 -22.94 9.37 2.52
C PHE A 68 -22.35 8.99 3.88
N CYS A 69 -21.13 8.43 3.88
CA CYS A 69 -20.32 8.31 5.09
C CYS A 69 -18.84 8.68 4.86
N ILE A 70 -18.20 9.14 5.92
CA ILE A 70 -16.77 9.46 5.96
C ILE A 70 -16.17 8.64 7.09
N ILE A 71 -15.09 7.92 6.80
CA ILE A 71 -14.48 6.96 7.72
C ILE A 71 -12.98 7.19 7.78
N GLN A 72 -12.46 7.29 8.98
CA GLN A 72 -11.03 7.21 9.27
C GLN A 72 -10.72 5.83 9.84
N LEU A 73 -9.71 5.16 9.29
CA LEU A 73 -9.24 3.87 9.78
C LEU A 73 -7.73 3.80 9.67
N ASP A 74 -7.05 3.28 10.69
CA ASP A 74 -5.62 3.01 10.61
C ASP A 74 -5.36 1.62 10.02
N VAL A 75 -4.99 1.59 8.74
CA VAL A 75 -4.47 0.41 8.04
C VAL A 75 -3.13 0.73 7.36
N GLY A 76 -2.44 1.77 7.85
CA GLY A 76 -1.24 2.32 7.22
C GLY A 76 -1.48 2.72 5.76
N LEU A 77 -0.56 2.31 4.87
CA LEU A 77 -0.58 2.65 3.44
C LEU A 77 -1.19 1.56 2.53
N ASP A 78 -2.05 0.68 3.07
CA ASP A 78 -2.71 -0.37 2.29
C ASP A 78 -3.88 0.18 1.43
N ALA A 79 -3.53 0.82 0.32
CA ALA A 79 -4.51 1.35 -0.63
C ALA A 79 -5.37 0.27 -1.30
N ALA A 80 -4.94 -0.99 -1.32
CA ALA A 80 -5.76 -2.08 -1.85
C ALA A 80 -6.92 -2.39 -0.92
N ALA A 81 -6.65 -2.51 0.39
CA ALA A 81 -7.67 -2.70 1.41
C ALA A 81 -8.69 -1.56 1.42
N VAL A 82 -8.23 -0.31 1.38
CA VAL A 82 -9.10 0.87 1.41
C VAL A 82 -10.00 0.94 0.17
N ARG A 83 -9.43 0.75 -1.03
CA ARG A 83 -10.19 0.74 -2.29
C ARG A 83 -11.25 -0.36 -2.33
N GLU A 84 -10.89 -1.57 -1.93
CA GLU A 84 -11.79 -2.73 -1.95
C GLU A 84 -12.96 -2.55 -0.98
N ALA A 85 -12.72 -1.96 0.20
CA ALA A 85 -13.77 -1.63 1.15
C ALA A 85 -14.73 -0.58 0.60
N VAL A 86 -14.20 0.49 0.00
CA VAL A 86 -14.98 1.54 -0.68
C VAL A 86 -15.84 0.94 -1.81
N SER A 87 -15.26 0.12 -2.69
CA SER A 87 -16.00 -0.53 -3.79
C SER A 87 -17.16 -1.35 -3.26
N LYS A 88 -16.95 -2.14 -2.20
CA LYS A 88 -18.00 -2.97 -1.59
C LYS A 88 -19.16 -2.16 -1.02
N VAL A 89 -18.89 -1.03 -0.39
CA VAL A 89 -19.95 -0.16 0.14
C VAL A 89 -20.76 0.45 -1.00
N VAL A 90 -20.09 1.00 -2.02
CA VAL A 90 -20.76 1.58 -3.18
C VAL A 90 -21.62 0.53 -3.91
N GLU A 91 -21.07 -0.64 -4.19
CA GLU A 91 -21.76 -1.70 -4.92
C GLU A 91 -22.95 -2.30 -4.13
N LYS A 92 -22.79 -2.53 -2.83
CA LYS A 92 -23.80 -3.23 -2.02
C LYS A 92 -24.86 -2.31 -1.43
N LYS A 93 -24.48 -1.10 -1.03
CA LYS A 93 -25.37 -0.16 -0.34
C LYS A 93 -25.81 0.98 -1.24
N GLY A 94 -25.14 1.19 -2.38
CA GLY A 94 -25.41 2.34 -3.24
C GLY A 94 -25.24 3.65 -2.47
N MET A 95 -24.21 3.74 -1.63
CA MET A 95 -24.00 4.90 -0.78
C MET A 95 -22.65 5.53 -1.11
N SER A 96 -22.59 6.86 -1.13
CA SER A 96 -21.31 7.57 -1.32
C SER A 96 -20.45 7.41 -0.07
N ILE A 97 -19.16 7.14 -0.23
CA ILE A 97 -18.25 6.86 0.88
C ILE A 97 -16.89 7.50 0.63
N MET A 98 -16.33 8.12 1.65
CA MET A 98 -14.93 8.53 1.70
C MET A 98 -14.25 7.77 2.84
N MET A 99 -13.15 7.08 2.53
CA MET A 99 -12.36 6.39 3.54
C MET A 99 -10.90 6.80 3.46
N PHE A 100 -10.31 7.10 4.60
CA PHE A 100 -8.90 7.46 4.67
C PHE A 100 -8.16 6.79 5.83
N SER A 101 -6.87 6.55 5.59
CA SER A 101 -5.92 5.99 6.54
C SER A 101 -4.68 6.87 6.58
N THR A 102 -4.11 7.05 7.76
CA THR A 102 -2.90 7.86 7.98
C THR A 102 -1.81 6.97 8.55
N ASP A 103 -0.63 7.01 7.94
CA ASP A 103 0.58 6.36 8.42
C ASP A 103 1.51 7.46 8.98
N GLU A 104 1.59 7.54 10.31
CA GLU A 104 2.37 8.56 11.02
C GLU A 104 3.88 8.38 10.79
N ILE A 105 4.33 7.13 10.65
CA ILE A 105 5.75 6.80 10.48
C ILE A 105 6.25 7.31 9.11
N ALA A 106 5.45 7.10 8.07
CA ALA A 106 5.74 7.56 6.72
C ALA A 106 5.31 9.01 6.48
N ASN A 107 4.59 9.64 7.43
CA ASN A 107 3.92 10.92 7.29
C ASN A 107 3.09 11.01 5.99
N LYS A 108 2.29 9.97 5.74
CA LYS A 108 1.51 9.81 4.51
C LYS A 108 0.08 9.42 4.84
N ALA A 109 -0.82 9.72 3.91
CA ALA A 109 -2.21 9.29 4.00
C ALA A 109 -2.65 8.61 2.70
N VAL A 110 -3.53 7.63 2.83
CA VAL A 110 -4.28 7.02 1.74
C VAL A 110 -5.72 7.48 1.87
N VAL A 111 -6.27 8.01 0.79
CA VAL A 111 -7.67 8.45 0.72
C VAL A 111 -8.30 7.81 -0.50
N CYS A 112 -9.48 7.22 -0.34
CA CYS A 112 -10.28 6.71 -1.44
C CYS A 112 -11.72 7.16 -1.28
N THR A 113 -12.31 7.59 -2.39
CA THR A 113 -13.71 8.00 -2.48
C THR A 113 -14.44 7.10 -3.45
N GLY A 114 -15.63 6.67 -3.06
CA GLY A 114 -16.55 5.94 -3.92
C GLY A 114 -17.83 6.75 -4.02
N ASP A 115 -18.25 7.03 -5.24
CA ASP A 115 -19.48 7.75 -5.52
C ASP A 115 -20.54 6.80 -6.08
N GLN A 116 -21.79 6.99 -5.67
CA GLN A 116 -22.91 6.31 -6.30
C GLN A 116 -23.19 7.02 -7.62
N ALA A 117 -22.65 6.50 -8.71
CA ALA A 117 -22.93 7.04 -10.04
C ALA A 117 -24.45 7.06 -10.26
N THR A 118 -25.03 8.25 -10.36
CA THR A 118 -26.43 8.41 -10.72
C THR A 118 -26.57 7.92 -12.16
N ARG A 119 -27.06 6.69 -12.37
CA ARG A 119 -27.51 6.28 -13.70
C ARG A 119 -28.70 7.17 -14.06
N ARG A 120 -28.44 8.27 -14.76
CA ARG A 120 -29.48 8.99 -15.48
C ARG A 120 -29.99 8.04 -16.57
N HIS A 121 -31.28 7.76 -16.52
CA HIS A 121 -32.02 6.87 -17.41
C HIS A 121 -31.83 7.22 -18.89
#